data_AF-A0A0L9VQ11-F1
#
_entry.id   AF-A0A0L9VQ11-F1
#
_cell.length_a   1.000
_cell.length_b   1.000
_cell.length_c   1.000
_cell.angle_alpha   90.00
_cell.angle_beta   90.00
_cell.angle_gamma   90.00
#
_symmetry.space_group_name_H-M   'P 1'
#
loop_
_entity.id
_entity.type
_entity.pdbx_description
1 polymer ?
#
loop_
_entity_poly.entity_id
_entity_poly.type
_entity_poly.pdbx_seq_one_letter_code
_entity_poly.pdbx_strand_id
1 'polypeptide(L)'
;MMDSISKMMRILCWLLILASELRRSESSDQFLPHSVAVKIANMLTLKQLTLHCRDKNHDLGIATINVGESFVFYVNPNFFLDKTLYYCRFIWKDANHRFDIYVQHRDHVCNNNVCSWQIFEKRPCDVSFGVLVRKCYVWPTNNTLSS
;
A
#
# COMPACT_ATOMS: atom_id res chain seq x y z
N MET A 1 46.85 -37.11 -27.74
CA MET A 1 46.38 -37.25 -26.34
C MET A 1 45.96 -35.89 -25.76
N MET A 2 46.79 -34.86 -25.87
CA MET A 2 46.52 -33.49 -25.39
C MET A 2 45.28 -32.82 -26.02
N ASP A 3 44.99 -33.07 -27.30
CA ASP A 3 43.78 -32.53 -27.96
C ASP A 3 42.48 -33.09 -27.39
N SER A 4 42.50 -34.37 -26.97
CA SER A 4 41.34 -35.02 -26.36
C SER A 4 41.07 -34.44 -24.96
N ILE A 5 42.15 -34.18 -24.21
CA ILE A 5 42.09 -33.55 -22.88
C ILE A 5 41.56 -32.10 -22.99
N SER A 6 42.00 -31.34 -23.99
CA SER A 6 41.52 -29.98 -24.26
C SER A 6 40.03 -29.94 -24.63
N LYS A 7 39.56 -30.89 -25.46
CA LYS A 7 38.14 -31.03 -25.81
C LYS A 7 37.29 -31.43 -24.59
N MET A 8 37.77 -32.38 -23.79
CA MET A 8 37.11 -32.80 -22.56
C MET A 8 37.01 -31.67 -21.54
N MET A 9 38.07 -30.87 -21.37
CA MET A 9 38.07 -29.73 -20.48
C MET A 9 37.09 -28.65 -20.93
N ARG A 10 36.97 -28.40 -22.24
CA ARG A 10 35.93 -27.52 -22.78
C ARG A 10 34.54 -28.04 -22.43
N ILE A 11 34.24 -29.30 -22.75
CA ILE A 11 32.92 -29.90 -22.47
C ILE A 11 32.57 -29.81 -20.97
N LEU A 12 33.53 -30.08 -20.08
CA LEU A 12 33.35 -29.92 -18.64
C LEU A 12 33.07 -28.46 -18.25
N CYS A 13 33.77 -27.48 -18.82
CA CYS A 13 33.46 -26.06 -18.61
C CYS A 13 32.06 -25.69 -19.09
N TRP A 14 31.62 -26.16 -20.27
CA TRP A 14 30.27 -25.91 -20.78
C TRP A 14 29.20 -26.52 -19.88
N LEU A 15 29.43 -27.72 -19.33
CA LEU A 15 28.51 -28.38 -18.39
C LEU A 15 28.42 -27.64 -17.06
N LEU A 16 29.52 -27.09 -16.55
CA LEU A 16 29.52 -26.26 -15.33
C LEU A 16 28.77 -24.93 -15.53
N ILE A 17 28.91 -24.31 -16.70
CA ILE A 17 28.16 -23.08 -17.07
C ILE A 17 26.66 -23.39 -17.24
N LEU A 18 26.29 -24.51 -17.86
CA LEU A 18 24.89 -24.94 -17.96
C LEU A 18 24.31 -25.33 -16.60
N ALA A 19 25.11 -25.90 -15.69
CA ALA A 19 24.68 -26.22 -14.33
C ALA A 19 24.43 -24.97 -13.48
N SER A 20 25.09 -23.83 -13.74
CA SER A 20 24.75 -22.56 -13.08
C SER A 20 23.38 -22.01 -13.47
N GLU A 21 22.89 -22.29 -14.68
CA GLU A 21 21.55 -21.90 -15.12
C GLU A 21 20.44 -22.77 -14.49
N LEU A 22 20.78 -24.00 -14.08
CA LEU A 22 19.87 -24.92 -13.37
C LEU A 22 19.69 -24.56 -11.88
N ARG A 23 20.48 -23.62 -11.35
CA ARG A 23 20.23 -22.98 -10.04
C ARG A 23 19.52 -21.64 -10.23
N ARG A 24 18.36 -21.63 -10.88
CA ARG A 24 17.43 -20.51 -10.71
C ARG A 24 16.79 -20.66 -9.33
N SER A 25 17.43 -20.08 -8.31
CA SER A 25 16.79 -19.83 -7.03
C SER A 25 15.58 -18.93 -7.29
N GLU A 26 14.39 -19.36 -6.84
CA GLU A 26 13.28 -18.43 -6.63
C GLU A 26 13.64 -17.52 -5.47
N SER A 27 14.32 -16.41 -5.78
CA SER A 27 14.57 -15.34 -4.82
C SER A 27 14.52 -14.01 -5.55
N SER A 28 13.34 -13.70 -6.10
CA SER A 28 13.00 -12.36 -6.54
C SER A 28 12.00 -11.77 -5.55
N ASP A 29 12.45 -11.43 -4.34
CA ASP A 29 11.60 -10.78 -3.34
C ASP A 29 12.27 -9.61 -2.61
N GLN A 30 13.15 -8.86 -3.28
CA GLN A 30 13.77 -7.65 -2.68
C GLN A 30 13.80 -6.42 -3.61
N PHE A 31 13.22 -6.47 -4.81
CA PHE A 31 13.30 -5.35 -5.77
C PHE A 31 11.97 -4.91 -6.39
N LEU A 32 10.84 -5.53 -6.04
CA LEU A 32 9.54 -5.04 -6.47
C LEU A 32 8.96 -4.10 -5.42
N PRO A 33 8.43 -2.92 -5.81
CA PRO A 33 7.57 -2.16 -4.93
C PRO A 33 6.44 -3.02 -4.45
N HIS A 34 6.45 -3.36 -3.16
CA HIS A 34 5.30 -3.99 -2.55
C HIS A 34 4.16 -2.98 -2.63
N SER A 35 3.21 -3.27 -3.52
CA SER A 35 1.96 -2.55 -3.60
C SER A 35 1.27 -2.60 -2.24
N VAL A 36 0.87 -1.44 -1.74
CA VAL A 36 0.19 -1.29 -0.47
C VAL A 36 -1.30 -1.14 -0.72
N ALA A 37 -2.10 -2.02 -0.13
CA ALA A 37 -3.54 -1.91 -0.17
C ALA A 37 -4.02 -0.96 0.93
N VAL A 38 -4.75 0.09 0.56
CA VAL A 38 -5.42 0.99 1.51
C VAL A 38 -6.89 0.61 1.56
N LYS A 39 -7.32 0.05 2.69
CA LYS A 39 -8.71 -0.37 2.93
C LYS A 39 -9.39 0.61 3.87
N ILE A 40 -10.50 1.20 3.44
CA ILE A 40 -11.28 2.16 4.21
C ILE A 40 -12.66 1.57 4.48
N ALA A 41 -13.00 1.38 5.75
CA ALA A 41 -14.30 0.85 6.17
C ALA A 41 -15.19 1.95 6.77
N ASN A 42 -16.48 1.93 6.40
CA ASN A 42 -17.48 2.82 6.96
C ASN A 42 -18.03 2.27 8.29
N MET A 43 -17.73 2.96 9.40
CA MET A 43 -18.23 2.63 10.73
C MET A 43 -19.17 3.71 11.29
N LEU A 44 -19.81 4.49 10.40
CA LEU A 44 -20.82 5.48 10.77
C LEU A 44 -22.13 4.80 11.20
N THR A 45 -22.90 5.47 12.06
CA THR A 45 -24.22 4.98 12.47
C THR A 45 -25.28 5.38 11.46
N LEU A 46 -25.82 4.39 10.73
CA LEU A 46 -26.94 4.56 9.78
C LEU A 46 -26.70 5.61 8.69
N LYS A 47 -25.44 5.82 8.30
CA LYS A 47 -25.04 6.81 7.29
C LYS A 47 -24.17 6.16 6.22
N GLN A 48 -24.48 6.45 4.96
CA GLN A 48 -23.57 6.17 3.86
C GLN A 48 -22.38 7.13 3.90
N LEU A 49 -21.21 6.61 3.55
CA LEU A 49 -19.99 7.38 3.44
C LEU A 49 -19.64 7.53 1.97
N THR A 50 -19.71 8.76 1.47
CA THR A 50 -19.14 9.11 0.18
C THR A 50 -17.70 9.53 0.38
N LEU A 51 -16.79 8.91 -0.38
CA LEU A 51 -15.36 9.19 -0.33
C LEU A 51 -14.84 9.58 -1.72
N HIS A 52 -13.97 10.58 -1.76
CA HIS A 52 -13.25 11.01 -2.95
C HIS A 52 -11.76 11.07 -2.63
N CYS A 53 -11.00 10.11 -3.13
CA CYS A 53 -9.59 9.94 -2.82
C CYS A 53 -8.71 10.27 -4.02
N ARG A 54 -7.59 10.96 -3.79
CA ARG A 54 -6.63 11.31 -4.83
C ARG A 54 -5.23 11.59 -4.27
N ASP A 55 -4.22 11.48 -5.12
CA ASP A 55 -2.88 12.01 -4.84
C ASP A 55 -2.66 13.31 -5.62
N LYS A 56 -1.40 13.67 -5.91
CA LYS A 56 -1.06 14.84 -6.73
C LYS A 56 -1.39 14.66 -8.22
N ASN A 57 -1.34 13.44 -8.74
CA ASN A 57 -1.33 13.13 -10.18
C ASN A 57 -2.50 12.25 -10.64
N HIS A 58 -3.22 11.63 -9.72
CA HIS A 58 -4.20 10.57 -9.95
C HIS A 58 -5.43 10.82 -9.07
N ASP A 59 -6.59 10.82 -9.71
CA ASP A 59 -7.89 10.86 -9.04
C ASP A 59 -8.51 9.47 -9.09
N LEU A 60 -8.83 8.90 -7.91
CA LEU A 60 -9.44 7.57 -7.80
C LEU A 60 -10.96 7.60 -7.99
N GLY A 61 -11.53 8.80 -8.19
CA GLY A 61 -12.96 9.02 -8.34
C GLY A 61 -13.73 9.03 -7.03
N ILE A 62 -15.06 9.09 -7.16
CA ILE A 62 -16.00 9.12 -6.05
C ILE A 62 -16.60 7.74 -5.87
N ALA A 63 -16.60 7.25 -4.64
CA ALA A 63 -17.30 6.03 -4.25
C ALA A 63 -18.22 6.32 -3.06
N THR A 64 -19.36 5.63 -3.00
CA THR A 64 -20.26 5.66 -1.84
C THR A 64 -20.38 4.25 -1.29
N ILE A 65 -20.09 4.09 0.01
CA ILE A 65 -20.12 2.81 0.70
C ILE A 65 -21.11 2.84 1.87
N ASN A 66 -21.87 1.75 2.03
CA ASN A 66 -22.83 1.56 3.12
C ASN A 66 -22.10 1.25 4.45
N VAL A 67 -22.85 1.26 5.54
CA VAL A 67 -22.31 0.91 6.87
C VAL A 67 -21.78 -0.52 6.85
N GLY A 68 -20.55 -0.73 7.33
CA GLY A 68 -19.87 -2.03 7.35
C GLY A 68 -19.16 -2.39 6.04
N GLU A 69 -19.42 -1.68 4.93
CA GLU A 69 -18.72 -1.89 3.67
C GLU A 69 -17.33 -1.23 3.70
N SER A 70 -16.50 -1.62 2.73
CA SER A 70 -15.15 -1.07 2.57
C SER A 70 -14.85 -0.70 1.12
N PHE A 71 -14.11 0.38 0.95
CA PHE A 71 -13.46 0.76 -0.30
C PHE A 71 -11.97 0.42 -0.22
N VAL A 72 -11.41 -0.10 -1.31
CA VAL A 72 -10.00 -0.49 -1.38
C VAL A 72 -9.36 0.07 -2.64
N PHE A 73 -8.17 0.63 -2.49
CA PHE A 73 -7.31 0.99 -3.62
C PHE A 73 -5.86 0.59 -3.31
N TYR A 74 -5.03 0.56 -4.36
CA TYR A 74 -3.64 0.15 -4.27
C TYR A 74 -2.72 1.34 -4.51
N VAL A 75 -1.68 1.44 -3.70
CA VAL A 75 -0.65 2.47 -3.78
C VAL A 75 0.67 1.79 -4.10
N ASN A 76 1.42 2.36 -5.03
CA ASN A 76 2.80 1.95 -5.30
C ASN A 76 3.74 2.99 -4.67
N PRO A 77 4.33 2.72 -3.49
CA PRO A 77 5.17 3.69 -2.80
C PRO A 77 6.43 3.99 -3.62
N ASN A 78 6.85 5.26 -3.64
CA ASN A 78 8.10 5.62 -4.30
C ASN A 78 9.26 5.48 -3.32
N PHE A 79 10.06 4.43 -3.48
CA PHE A 79 11.19 4.14 -2.61
C PHE A 79 12.29 5.21 -2.58
N PHE A 80 12.44 6.00 -3.64
CA PHE A 80 13.56 6.95 -3.74
C PHE A 80 13.31 8.26 -2.98
N LEU A 81 12.05 8.62 -2.75
CA LEU A 81 11.69 9.94 -2.25
C LEU A 81 10.80 9.91 -0.99
N ASP A 82 10.14 8.79 -0.67
CA ASP A 82 9.19 8.68 0.44
C ASP A 82 8.09 9.76 0.48
N LYS A 83 7.61 10.18 -0.71
CA LYS A 83 6.65 11.29 -0.87
C LYS A 83 5.26 10.86 -1.32
N THR A 84 4.96 9.57 -1.37
CA THR A 84 3.63 9.14 -1.82
C THR A 84 2.58 9.49 -0.75
N LEU A 85 1.59 10.29 -1.15
CA LEU A 85 0.52 10.76 -0.29
C LEU A 85 -0.82 10.69 -1.03
N TYR A 86 -1.80 10.03 -0.42
CA TYR A 86 -3.19 10.08 -0.85
C TYR A 86 -4.04 10.69 0.24
N TYR A 87 -4.89 11.64 -0.14
CA TYR A 87 -5.89 12.23 0.74
C TYR A 87 -7.28 11.92 0.22
N CYS A 88 -8.21 11.76 1.16
CA CYS A 88 -9.61 11.54 0.88
C CYS A 88 -10.45 12.66 1.48
N ARG A 89 -11.50 13.05 0.76
CA ARG A 89 -12.66 13.70 1.35
C ARG A 89 -13.65 12.62 1.77
N PHE A 90 -14.18 12.74 2.97
CA PHE A 90 -15.19 11.89 3.56
C PHE A 90 -16.44 12.72 3.83
N ILE A 91 -17.53 12.38 3.15
CA ILE A 91 -18.75 13.17 3.11
C ILE A 91 -19.92 12.29 3.53
N TRP A 92 -20.74 12.79 4.45
CA TRP A 92 -22.03 12.25 4.81
C TRP A 92 -22.99 13.41 5.14
N LYS A 93 -24.25 13.10 5.43
CA LYS A 93 -25.36 14.07 5.54
C LYS A 93 -25.03 15.40 6.26
N ASP A 94 -24.22 15.34 7.33
CA ASP A 94 -23.96 16.49 8.20
C ASP A 94 -22.45 16.78 8.38
N ALA A 95 -21.57 16.17 7.58
CA ALA A 95 -20.14 16.44 7.69
C ALA A 95 -19.37 16.24 6.37
N ASN A 96 -18.27 16.98 6.28
CA ASN A 96 -17.30 16.88 5.20
C ASN A 96 -15.90 17.05 5.79
N HIS A 97 -15.14 15.97 5.82
CA HIS A 97 -13.79 15.95 6.38
C HIS A 97 -12.77 15.59 5.32
N ARG A 98 -11.61 16.26 5.37
CA ARG A 98 -10.43 15.87 4.61
C ARG A 98 -9.46 15.15 5.54
N PHE A 99 -8.85 14.08 5.06
CA PHE A 99 -7.80 13.37 5.79
C PHE A 99 -6.79 12.72 4.84
N ASP A 100 -5.51 12.80 5.19
CA ASP A 100 -4.43 12.14 4.46
C ASP A 100 -4.44 10.65 4.85
N ILE A 101 -5.18 9.86 4.08
CA ILE A 101 -5.47 8.44 4.38
C ILE A 101 -4.24 7.56 4.18
N TYR A 102 -3.33 7.96 3.30
CA TYR A 102 -2.05 7.30 3.11
C TYR A 102 -0.94 8.34 3.06
N VAL A 103 0.04 8.20 3.93
CA VAL A 103 1.27 8.99 3.96
C VAL A 103 2.41 8.00 4.05
N GLN A 104 3.21 7.86 3.01
CA GLN A 104 4.26 6.83 2.92
C GLN A 104 5.14 6.78 4.17
N HIS A 105 5.61 7.93 4.68
CA HIS A 105 6.41 7.96 5.89
C HIS A 105 5.69 7.41 7.14
N ARG A 106 4.38 7.61 7.26
CA ARG A 106 3.55 7.11 8.37
C ARG A 106 3.18 5.64 8.18
N ASP A 107 2.88 5.24 6.94
CA ASP A 107 2.16 4.01 6.61
C ASP A 107 3.01 3.01 5.79
N HIS A 108 4.33 3.22 5.70
CA HIS A 108 5.25 2.27 5.06
C HIS A 108 5.28 0.90 5.75
N VAL A 109 4.84 0.81 7.00
CA VAL A 109 4.69 -0.44 7.75
C VAL A 109 3.21 -0.63 8.10
N CYS A 110 2.51 -1.41 7.29
CA CYS A 110 1.17 -1.92 7.59
C CYS A 110 1.23 -3.45 7.63
N ASN A 111 0.32 -4.07 8.39
CA ASN A 111 0.29 -5.53 8.49
C ASN A 111 -0.01 -6.16 7.12
N ASN A 112 0.85 -7.06 6.66
CA ASN A 112 0.75 -7.72 5.35
C ASN A 112 0.54 -6.75 4.17
N ASN A 113 1.15 -5.56 4.20
CA ASN A 113 0.96 -4.50 3.19
C ASN A 113 -0.49 -4.02 3.04
N VAL A 114 -1.32 -4.16 4.09
CA VAL A 114 -2.70 -3.67 4.11
C VAL A 114 -2.87 -2.62 5.19
N CYS A 115 -2.97 -1.36 4.79
CA CYS A 115 -3.30 -0.25 5.68
C CYS A 115 -4.81 -0.17 5.84
N SER A 116 -5.31 -0.58 7.02
CA SER A 116 -6.74 -0.67 7.30
C SER A 116 -7.20 0.52 8.13
N TRP A 117 -8.17 1.27 7.60
CA TRP A 117 -8.75 2.44 8.21
C TRP A 117 -10.24 2.24 8.49
N GLN A 118 -10.69 2.68 9.66
CA GLN A 118 -12.09 2.74 10.04
C GLN A 118 -12.50 4.19 10.22
N ILE A 119 -13.58 4.59 9.54
CA ILE A 119 -14.10 5.95 9.58
C ILE A 119 -15.27 6.00 10.56
N PHE A 120 -15.08 6.73 11.67
CA PHE A 120 -16.12 7.06 12.63
C PHE A 120 -16.45 8.55 12.57
N GLU A 121 -17.64 8.94 13.03
CA GLU A 121 -18.08 10.33 13.02
C GLU A 121 -17.07 11.28 13.68
N LYS A 122 -16.47 10.86 14.80
CA LYS A 122 -15.54 11.69 15.57
C LYS A 122 -14.11 11.70 15.05
N ARG A 123 -13.69 10.65 14.31
CA ARG A 123 -12.28 10.42 13.95
C ARG A 123 -12.09 9.25 13.00
N PRO A 124 -11.09 9.30 12.10
CA PRO A 124 -10.55 8.11 11.45
C PRO A 124 -9.61 7.37 12.41
N CYS A 125 -9.61 6.04 12.33
CA CYS A 125 -8.72 5.18 13.11
C CYS A 125 -8.00 4.19 12.19
N ASP A 126 -6.69 4.12 12.31
CA ASP A 126 -5.84 3.07 11.77
C ASP A 126 -5.97 1.83 12.66
N VAL A 127 -6.31 0.71 12.03
CA VAL A 127 -6.46 -0.63 12.64
C VAL A 127 -5.63 -1.67 11.92
N SER A 128 -4.57 -1.25 11.22
CA SER A 128 -3.71 -2.14 10.41
C SER A 128 -3.13 -3.29 11.23
N PHE A 129 -2.80 -3.05 12.50
CA PHE A 129 -2.25 -4.07 13.41
C PHE A 129 -3.32 -4.68 14.35
N GLY A 130 -4.60 -4.46 14.07
CA GLY A 130 -5.73 -4.96 14.86
C GLY A 130 -6.38 -3.90 15.76
N VAL A 131 -7.56 -4.24 16.30
CA VAL A 131 -8.43 -3.28 17.04
C VAL A 131 -7.83 -2.85 18.38
N LEU A 132 -7.02 -3.71 19.01
CA LEU A 132 -6.42 -3.44 20.33
C LEU A 132 -5.30 -2.39 20.28
N VAL A 133 -4.65 -2.25 19.12
CA VAL A 133 -3.54 -1.31 18.88
C VAL A 133 -3.97 -0.15 17.98
N ARG A 134 -5.28 0.10 17.88
CA ARG A 134 -5.82 1.13 16.99
C ARG A 134 -5.25 2.51 17.34
N LYS A 135 -4.89 3.26 16.30
CA LYS A 135 -4.43 4.65 16.42
C LYS A 135 -5.44 5.56 15.74
N CYS A 136 -6.01 6.51 16.49
CA CYS A 136 -7.02 7.41 15.94
C CYS A 136 -6.51 8.84 15.86
N TYR A 137 -6.99 9.56 14.85
CA TYR A 137 -6.56 10.92 14.54
C TYR A 137 -7.73 11.88 14.69
N VAL A 138 -7.46 13.12 15.07
CA VAL A 138 -8.50 14.15 15.09
C VAL A 138 -8.73 14.61 13.65
N TRP A 139 -9.99 14.87 13.29
CA TRP A 139 -10.28 15.50 12.01
C TRP A 139 -9.55 16.86 11.91
N PRO A 140 -8.82 17.13 10.83
CA PRO A 140 -8.23 18.44 10.61
C PRO A 140 -9.32 19.51 10.64
N THR A 141 -9.08 20.59 11.38
CA THR A 141 -9.93 21.79 11.30
C THR A 141 -9.42 22.66 10.15
N ASN A 142 -10.27 23.56 9.61
CA ASN A 142 -9.91 24.40 8.47
C ASN A 142 -8.64 25.27 8.67
N ASN A 143 -8.10 25.36 9.89
CA ASN A 143 -6.89 26.10 10.22
C ASN A 143 -5.61 25.26 10.20
N THR A 144 -5.72 23.93 10.03
CA THR A 144 -4.58 23.01 9.97
C THR A 144 -4.55 22.33 8.61
N LEU A 145 -4.15 23.08 7.58
CA LEU A 145 -3.63 22.46 6.36
C LEU A 145 -2.22 21.98 6.71
N SER A 146 -2.04 20.67 6.86
CA SER A 146 -0.74 20.02 6.96
C SER A 146 0.07 20.35 5.70
N SER A 147 1.06 21.22 5.89
CA SER A 147 2.18 21.52 4.98
C SER A 147 3.07 20.32 4.77
#